data_AF-A0A2S9WW82-F1
#
_entry.id   AF-A0A2S9WW82-F1
#
_cell.length_a   1.000
_cell.length_b   1.000
_cell.length_c   1.000
_cell.angle_alpha   90.00
_cell.angle_beta   90.00
_cell.angle_gamma   90.00
#
_symmetry.space_group_name_H-M   'P 1'
#
loop_
_entity.id
_entity.type
_entity.pdbx_description
1 polymer ?
#
loop_
_entity_poly.entity_id
_entity_poly.type
_entity_poly.pdbx_seq_one_letter_code
_entity_poly.pdbx_strand_id
1 'polypeptide(L)' 'MAHPKRKISKTRRDKRRTHYKASVPQIATDSTTGEAHLYHRAHWHEGKLYYRGNVLIDKTEVAEA' A
#
# COMPACT_ATOMS: atom_id res chain seq x y z
N MET A 1 -29.23 -9.39 -28.14
CA MET A 1 -28.40 -9.30 -26.91
C MET A 1 -28.17 -10.69 -26.36
N ALA A 2 -26.94 -11.01 -25.94
CA ALA A 2 -26.67 -12.30 -25.32
C ALA A 2 -27.19 -12.32 -23.89
N HIS A 3 -28.11 -13.24 -23.59
CA HIS A 3 -28.62 -13.46 -22.24
C HIS A 3 -28.18 -14.82 -21.72
N PRO A 4 -27.84 -14.94 -20.42
CA PRO A 4 -27.51 -16.22 -19.84
C PRO A 4 -28.72 -17.16 -19.91
N LYS A 5 -28.57 -18.29 -20.60
CA LYS A 5 -29.64 -19.31 -20.71
C LYS A 5 -30.02 -19.92 -19.35
N ARG A 6 -29.08 -19.96 -18.40
CA ARG A 6 -29.27 -20.54 -17.06
C ARG A 6 -28.54 -19.73 -15.99
N LYS A 7 -29.05 -19.80 -14.76
CA LYS A 7 -28.39 -19.27 -13.56
C LYS A 7 -27.06 -19.99 -13.31
N ILE A 8 -26.02 -19.24 -12.98
CA ILE A 8 -24.73 -19.80 -12.55
C ILE A 8 -24.90 -20.34 -11.12
N SER A 9 -24.52 -21.60 -10.89
CA SER A 9 -24.58 -22.19 -9.55
C SER A 9 -23.65 -21.47 -8.57
N LYS A 10 -23.99 -21.50 -7.28
CA LYS A 10 -23.15 -20.90 -6.21
C LYS A 10 -21.71 -21.43 -6.30
N THR A 11 -21.55 -22.75 -6.42
CA THR A 11 -20.26 -23.42 -6.61
C THR A 11 -19.47 -22.89 -7.82
N ARG A 12 -20.10 -22.69 -8.98
CA ARG A 12 -19.40 -22.15 -10.16
C ARG A 12 -19.00 -20.68 -9.99
N ARG A 13 -19.87 -19.86 -9.39
CA ARG A 13 -19.58 -18.46 -9.07
C ARG A 13 -18.41 -18.35 -8.10
N ASP A 14 -18.43 -19.16 -7.04
CA ASP A 14 -17.45 -19.09 -5.97
C ASP A 14 -16.09 -19.66 -6.44
N LYS A 15 -16.08 -20.72 -7.26
CA LYS A 15 -14.88 -21.20 -7.98
C LYS A 15 -14.28 -20.14 -8.90
N ARG A 16 -15.09 -19.38 -9.64
CA ARG A 16 -14.59 -18.28 -10.49
C ARG A 16 -13.95 -17.16 -9.66
N ARG A 17 -14.45 -16.90 -8.45
CA ARG A 17 -13.96 -15.85 -7.54
C ARG A 17 -12.76 -16.28 -6.68
N THR A 18 -12.20 -17.46 -6.90
CA THR A 18 -11.01 -17.95 -6.19
C THR A 18 -9.81 -17.02 -6.37
N HIS A 19 -9.58 -16.50 -7.57
CA HIS A 19 -8.47 -15.57 -7.87
C HIS A 19 -8.78 -14.09 -7.58
N TYR A 20 -10.03 -13.74 -7.24
CA TYR A 20 -10.36 -12.38 -6.82
C TYR A 20 -9.95 -12.20 -5.36
N LYS A 21 -8.69 -11.85 -5.14
CA LYS A 21 -8.03 -11.75 -3.83
C LYS A 21 -7.29 -10.41 -3.74
N ALA A 22 -7.24 -9.84 -2.53
CA ALA A 22 -6.42 -8.68 -2.27
C ALA A 22 -4.94 -9.08 -2.24
N SER A 23 -4.09 -8.34 -2.94
CA SER A 23 -2.64 -8.49 -2.85
C SER A 23 -2.12 -7.76 -1.62
N VAL A 24 -1.20 -8.39 -0.89
CA VAL A 24 -0.51 -7.74 0.24
C VAL A 24 0.49 -6.72 -0.33
N PRO A 25 0.51 -5.47 0.16
CA PRO A 25 1.52 -4.50 -0.26
C PRO A 25 2.91 -4.89 0.26
N GLN A 26 3.95 -4.52 -0.49
CA GLN A 26 5.33 -4.74 -0.05
C GLN A 26 5.74 -3.65 0.95
N ILE A 27 5.85 -4.06 2.22
CA ILE A 27 6.23 -3.20 3.34
C ILE A 27 7.69 -3.50 3.71
N ALA A 28 8.47 -2.46 3.94
CA ALA A 28 9.83 -2.53 4.45
C ALA A 28 9.96 -1.68 5.70
N THR A 29 10.94 -2.00 6.54
CA THR A 29 11.29 -1.23 7.73
C THR A 29 12.39 -0.24 7.37
N ASP A 30 12.26 1.01 7.79
CA ASP A 30 13.35 1.98 7.67
C ASP A 30 14.44 1.68 8.70
N SER A 31 15.70 1.76 8.29
CA SER A 31 16.83 1.45 9.16
C SER A 31 17.11 2.53 10.20
N THR A 32 16.60 3.75 9.99
CA THR A 32 16.97 4.93 10.79
C THR A 32 15.87 5.24 11.81
N THR A 33 14.61 5.23 11.37
CA THR A 33 13.46 5.48 12.26
C THR A 33 12.82 4.21 12.80
N GLY A 34 13.08 3.06 12.18
CA GLY A 34 12.44 1.79 12.54
C GLY A 34 10.98 1.68 12.06
N GLU A 35 10.47 2.68 11.34
CA GLU A 35 9.08 2.69 10.89
C GLU A 35 8.83 1.82 9.65
N ALA A 36 7.61 1.29 9.57
CA ALA A 36 7.14 0.55 8.41
C ALA A 36 6.71 1.51 7.29
N HIS A 37 7.33 1.37 6.12
CA HIS A 37 7.02 2.15 4.93
C HIS A 37 6.83 1.25 3.71
N LEU A 38 6.15 1.77 2.69
CA LEU A 38 6.04 1.07 1.41
C LEU A 38 7.41 1.04 0.72
N TYR A 39 7.79 -0.12 0.20
CA TYR A 39 9.10 -0.27 -0.40
C TYR A 39 9.31 0.72 -1.56
N HIS A 40 10.53 1.29 -1.61
CA HIS A 40 10.93 2.34 -2.56
C HIS A 40 10.08 3.62 -2.50
N ARG A 41 9.42 3.91 -1.38
CA ARG A 41 8.72 5.17 -1.14
C ARG A 41 9.30 5.91 0.05
N ALA A 42 9.29 7.23 0.00
CA ALA A 42 9.60 8.07 1.15
C ALA A 42 8.42 8.09 2.13
N HIS A 43 8.71 8.21 3.43
CA HIS A 43 7.71 8.31 4.50
C HIS A 43 8.00 9.51 5.40
N TRP A 44 6.93 10.05 5.99
CA TRP A 44 7.05 11.13 6.97
C TRP A 44 7.17 10.53 8.36
N HIS A 45 8.18 10.96 9.10
CA HIS A 45 8.38 10.64 10.51
C HIS A 45 8.80 11.92 11.25
N GLU A 46 8.14 12.24 12.37
CA GLU A 46 8.49 13.39 13.23
C GLU A 46 8.71 14.72 12.47
N GLY A 47 7.87 15.02 11.47
CA GLY A 47 7.95 16.26 10.69
C GLY A 47 9.07 16.28 9.62
N LYS A 48 9.78 15.18 9.44
CA LYS A 48 10.84 15.00 8.44
C LYS A 48 10.46 13.91 7.43
N LEU A 49 10.79 14.12 6.17
CA LEU A 49 10.58 13.14 5.10
C LEU A 49 11.84 12.27 4.97
N TYR A 50 11.72 10.98 5.25
CA TYR A 50 12.82 10.02 5.18
C TYR A 50 12.75 9.17 3.90
N TYR A 51 13.92 8.90 3.32
CA TYR A 51 14.08 7.93 2.25
C TYR A 51 15.48 7.33 2.27
N ARG A 52 15.57 6.00 2.30
CA ARG A 52 16.85 5.26 2.33
C ARG A 52 17.77 5.74 3.47
N GLY A 53 17.17 6.02 4.63
CA GLY A 53 17.87 6.50 5.83
C GLY A 53 18.35 7.95 5.82
N ASN A 54 18.06 8.71 4.77
CA ASN A 54 18.38 10.14 4.70
C ASN A 54 17.12 10.99 4.87
N VAL A 55 17.29 12.18 5.46
CA VAL A 55 16.25 13.22 5.50
C VAL A 55 16.25 13.96 4.16
N LEU A 56 15.12 13.97 3.46
CA LEU A 56 14.93 14.70 2.20
C LEU A 56 14.32 16.09 2.43
N ILE A 57 13.34 16.18 3.33
CA ILE A 57 12.65 17.44 3.63
C ILE A 57 12.55 17.55 5.14
N ASP A 58 12.99 18.68 5.67
CA ASP A 58 12.71 19.07 7.04
C ASP A 58 11.61 20.14 7.04
N LYS A 59 10.43 19.81 7.58
CA LYS A 59 9.32 20.77 7.71
C LYS A 59 9.27 21.40 9.10
N THR A 60 10.11 21.00 10.04
CA THR A 60 10.10 21.60 11.38
C THR A 60 10.57 23.05 11.34
N GLU A 61 11.50 23.39 10.43
CA GLU A 61 12.05 24.75 10.32
C GLU A 61 11.08 25.79 9.75
N VAL A 62 10.07 25.36 8.96
CA VAL A 62 9.11 26.29 8.33
C VAL A 62 8.03 26.78 9.33
N ALA A 63 7.90 26.15 10.49
CA ALA A 63 6.92 26.53 11.51
C ALA A 63 7.42 27.66 12.45
N GLU A 64 8.70 28.07 12.37
CA GLU A 64 9.31 29.10 13.22
C GLU A 64 9.57 30.45 12.51
N ALA A 65 9.09 30.66 11.28
CA ALA A 65 9.32 31.88 10.50
C ALA A 65 8.04 32.70 10.23
#